data_AF-A0A933FX29-F1
#
_entry.id   AF-A0A933FX29-F1
#
_cell.length_a   1.000
_cell.length_b   1.000
_cell.length_c   1.000
_cell.angle_alpha   90.00
_cell.angle_beta   90.00
_cell.angle_gamma   90.00
#
_symmetry.space_group_name_H-M   'P 1'
#
loop_
_entity.id
_entity.type
_entity.pdbx_description
1 polymer ?
#
loop_
_entity_poly.entity_id
_entity_poly.type
_entity_poly.pdbx_seq_one_letter_code
_entity_poly.pdbx_strand_id
1 'polypeptide(L)' 'IVRARGGRVAGVGYVVDRSGGKAKFNIGQGGIQYATVQVAAVTYQAKKCPLCKQKIPMTKPGSRGDK' A
#
# COMPACT_ATOMS: atom_id res chain seq x y z
N ILE A 1 15.84 10.89 6.09
CA ILE A 1 17.18 10.74 5.46
C ILE A 1 17.42 11.81 4.40
N VAL A 2 16.73 11.77 3.24
CA VAL A 2 16.96 12.71 2.12
C VAL A 2 16.95 14.18 2.56
N ARG A 3 15.84 14.67 3.13
CA ARG A 3 15.73 16.06 3.63
C ARG A 3 16.73 16.39 4.73
N ALA A 4 16.94 15.46 5.67
CA ALA A 4 17.87 15.63 6.79
C ALA A 4 19.33 15.75 6.35
N ARG A 5 19.66 15.31 5.13
CA ARG A 5 20.99 15.44 4.52
C ARG A 5 21.06 16.60 3.52
N GLY A 6 20.10 17.55 3.56
CA GLY A 6 20.04 18.70 2.66
C GLY A 6 19.50 18.41 1.26
N GLY A 7 19.06 17.17 0.99
CA GLY A 7 18.52 16.77 -0.31
C GLY A 7 17.09 17.26 -0.54
N ARG A 8 16.82 17.72 -1.77
CA ARG A 8 15.45 18.05 -2.23
C ARG A 8 14.80 16.80 -2.83
N VAL A 9 13.62 16.44 -2.32
CA VAL A 9 12.85 15.32 -2.87
C VAL A 9 12.22 15.75 -4.20
N ALA A 10 12.62 15.14 -5.31
CA ALA A 10 12.07 15.42 -6.63
C ALA A 10 10.78 14.63 -6.91
N GLY A 11 10.63 13.45 -6.30
CA GLY A 11 9.44 12.63 -6.46
C GLY A 11 9.48 11.31 -5.71
N VAL A 12 8.37 10.56 -5.80
CA VAL A 12 8.19 9.24 -5.17
C VAL A 12 7.55 8.28 -6.18
N GLY A 13 8.25 7.18 -6.45
CA GLY A 13 7.76 6.11 -7.33
C GLY A 13 7.43 4.85 -6.53
N TYR A 14 6.36 4.18 -6.91
CA TYR A 14 5.97 2.89 -6.33
C TYR A 14 5.29 2.02 -7.38
N VAL A 15 5.35 0.70 -7.22
CA VAL A 15 4.78 -0.22 -8.22
C VAL A 15 3.25 -0.25 -8.10
N VAL A 16 2.72 -0.37 -6.87
CA VAL A 16 1.29 -0.55 -6.62
C VAL A 16 0.76 0.50 -5.64
N ASP A 17 -0.26 1.26 -6.06
CA ASP A 17 -1.06 2.11 -5.19
C ASP A 17 -2.29 1.36 -4.68
N ARG A 18 -2.29 0.87 -3.44
CA ARG A 18 -3.47 0.22 -2.84
C ARG A 18 -4.50 1.19 -2.27
N SER A 19 -4.21 2.49 -2.26
CA SER A 19 -5.11 3.52 -1.73
C SER A 19 -6.08 4.05 -2.79
N GLY A 20 -5.90 3.65 -4.06
CA GLY A 20 -6.62 4.21 -5.19
C GLY A 20 -6.34 5.71 -5.38
N GLY A 21 -5.07 6.13 -5.26
CA GLY A 21 -4.65 7.53 -5.47
C GLY A 21 -4.82 8.46 -4.27
N LYS A 22 -5.34 7.95 -3.14
CA LYS A 22 -5.59 8.73 -1.92
C LYS A 22 -4.34 8.94 -1.07
N ALA A 23 -3.35 8.05 -1.17
CA ALA A 23 -2.07 8.19 -0.50
C ALA A 23 -1.31 9.39 -1.11
N LYS A 24 -0.99 10.36 -0.27
CA LYS A 24 -0.22 11.54 -0.65
C LYS A 24 1.07 11.57 0.16
N PHE A 25 2.20 11.57 -0.53
CA PHE A 25 3.49 11.73 0.10
C PHE A 25 3.83 13.21 0.19
N ASN A 26 4.37 13.65 1.33
CA ASN A 26 4.88 15.01 1.47
C ASN A 26 6.20 15.13 0.69
N ILE A 27 6.11 15.56 -0.57
CA ILE A 27 7.24 15.67 -1.50
C ILE A 27 7.66 17.11 -1.80
N GLY A 28 7.01 18.09 -1.18
CA GLY A 28 7.28 19.52 -1.41
C GLY A 28 6.65 20.05 -2.70
N GLN A 29 6.70 21.38 -2.90
CA GLN A 29 6.17 22.02 -4.11
C GLN A 29 6.93 21.53 -5.36
N GLY A 30 6.19 21.11 -6.37
CA GLY A 30 6.72 20.64 -7.65
C GLY A 30 7.18 19.17 -7.67
N GLY A 31 7.06 18.44 -6.56
CA GLY A 31 7.36 17.01 -6.54
C GLY A 31 6.29 16.18 -7.26
N ILE A 32 6.70 15.09 -7.92
CA ILE A 32 5.80 14.17 -8.62
C ILE A 32 5.71 12.84 -7.86
N GLN A 33 4.53 12.27 -7.72
CA GLN A 33 4.37 10.88 -7.28
C GLN A 33 3.71 10.04 -8.37
N TYR A 34 4.20 8.82 -8.58
CA TYR A 34 3.72 7.96 -9.65
C TYR A 34 3.64 6.50 -9.21
N ALA A 35 2.57 5.85 -9.65
CA ALA A 35 2.31 4.44 -9.42
C ALA A 35 2.17 3.70 -10.76
N THR A 36 2.81 2.55 -10.92
CA THR A 36 2.62 1.73 -12.13
C THR A 36 1.18 1.23 -12.25
N VAL A 37 0.57 0.84 -11.13
CA VAL A 37 -0.84 0.42 -11.09
C VAL A 37 -1.54 0.99 -9.86
N GLN A 38 -2.81 1.38 -10.02
CA GLN A 38 -3.68 1.78 -8.92
C GLN A 38 -4.77 0.74 -8.70
N VAL A 39 -4.89 0.28 -7.46
CA VAL A 39 -5.86 -0.73 -7.04
C VAL A 39 -6.63 -0.19 -5.84
N ALA A 40 -7.95 -0.22 -5.91
CA ALA A 40 -8.80 0.09 -4.77
C ALA A 40 -8.89 -1.13 -3.84
N ALA A 41 -7.92 -1.26 -2.93
CA ALA A 41 -7.94 -2.37 -1.97
C ALA A 41 -8.89 -2.05 -0.81
N VAL A 42 -9.97 -2.83 -0.68
CA VAL A 42 -10.92 -2.69 0.44
C VAL A 42 -10.34 -3.37 1.68
N THR A 43 -10.27 -2.63 2.78
CA THR A 43 -9.84 -3.18 4.08
C THR A 43 -11.07 -3.42 4.95
N TYR A 44 -11.22 -4.64 5.44
CA TYR A 44 -12.32 -5.03 6.34
C TYR A 44 -11.80 -5.18 7.76
N GLN A 45 -12.59 -4.70 8.74
CA GLN A 45 -12.42 -5.16 10.12
C GLN A 45 -12.73 -6.66 10.19
N ALA A 46 -12.06 -7.40 11.08
CA ALA A 46 -12.24 -8.85 11.23
C ALA A 46 -13.72 -9.26 11.35
N LYS A 47 -14.51 -8.54 12.16
CA LYS A 47 -15.96 -8.77 12.34
C LYS A 47 -16.82 -8.53 11.08
N LYS A 48 -16.31 -7.75 10.13
CA LYS A 48 -17.02 -7.33 8.90
C LYS A 48 -16.42 -7.94 7.63
N CYS A 49 -15.42 -8.80 7.73
CA CYS A 49 -14.80 -9.42 6.57
C CYS A 49 -15.75 -10.45 5.93
N PRO A 50 -16.10 -10.32 4.64
CA PRO A 50 -17.01 -11.25 3.97
C PRO A 50 -16.43 -12.67 3.89
N LEU A 51 -15.12 -12.80 3.66
CA LEU A 51 -14.45 -14.10 3.57
C LEU A 51 -14.37 -14.80 4.93
N CYS A 52 -14.10 -14.05 6.01
CA CYS A 52 -14.07 -14.63 7.36
C CYS A 52 -15.45 -15.17 7.78
N LYS A 53 -16.55 -14.49 7.39
CA LYS A 53 -17.91 -14.97 7.66
C LYS A 53 -18.23 -16.30 6.97
N GLN A 54 -17.64 -16.53 5.79
CA GLN A 54 -17.83 -17.76 5.02
C GLN A 54 -17.02 -18.95 5.58
N LYS A 55 -16.11 -18.72 6.55
CA LYS A 55 -15.28 -19.76 7.19
C LYS A 55 -14.52 -20.65 6.19
N ILE A 56 -14.15 -20.09 5.04
CA ILE A 56 -13.39 -20.82 4.01
C ILE A 56 -11.98 -21.09 4.57
N PRO A 57 -11.48 -22.34 4.50
CA PRO A 57 -10.10 -22.65 4.85
C PRO A 57 -9.13 -21.80 4.02
N MET A 58 -8.23 -21.09 4.70
CA MET A 58 -7.32 -20.14 4.06
C MET A 58 -5.90 -20.62 4.28
N THR A 59 -5.18 -20.88 3.20
CA THR A 59 -3.76 -21.25 3.23
C THR A 59 -2.90 -20.01 3.10
N LYS A 60 -1.89 -19.87 3.95
CA LYS A 60 -0.87 -18.83 3.86
C LYS A 60 0.17 -19.23 2.80
N PRO A 61 0.18 -18.55 1.63
CA PRO A 61 1.15 -18.88 0.60
C PRO A 61 2.58 -18.51 1.04
N GLY A 62 3.55 -19.32 0.61
CA GLY A 62 4.98 -19.09 0.81
C GLY A 62 5.63 -20.07 1.80
N SER A 63 6.96 -20.02 1.89
CA SER A 63 7.78 -21.00 2.62
C SER A 63 7.57 -21.03 4.14
N ARG A 64 6.83 -20.07 4.70
CA ARG A 64 6.59 -19.97 6.14
C ARG A 64 5.33 -20.71 6.62
N GLY A 65 4.50 -21.24 5.71
CA GLY A 65 3.31 -22.04 6.04
C GLY A 65 2.32 -21.39 7.02
N ASP A 66 1.35 -22.18 7.48
CA ASP A 66 0.25 -21.80 8.38
C ASP A 66 0.60 -21.80 9.89
N LYS A 67 1.90 -21.73 10.22
CA LYS A 67 2.34 -21.61 11.62
C LYS A 67 1.97 -20.27 12.22
#